data_AF-A0A920J0L4-F1
#
_entry.id   AF-A0A920J0L4-F1
#
_cell.length_a   1.000
_cell.length_b   1.000
_cell.length_c   1.000
_cell.angle_alpha   90.00
_cell.angle_beta   90.00
_cell.angle_gamma   90.00
#
_symmetry.space_group_name_H-M   'P 1'
#
loop_
_entity.id
_entity.type
_entity.pdbx_description
1 polymer ?
#
loop_
_entity_poly.entity_id
_entity_poly.type
_entity_poly.pdbx_seq_one_letter_code
_entity_poly.pdbx_strand_id
1 'polypeptide(L)' 'MDESNFSVQKMANHILEISNDIKSESFDYMGFSMGARAGFELALVKKTLIKSSHLECILELHI' A
#
# COMPACT_ATOMS: atom_id res chain seq x y z
N MET A 1 -0.12 -23.87 -10.00
CA MET A 1 -0.17 -22.40 -9.92
C MET A 1 0.78 -22.02 -8.81
N ASP A 2 1.77 -21.19 -9.09
CA ASP A 2 2.68 -20.71 -8.05
C ASP A 2 1.87 -19.73 -7.19
N GLU A 3 1.42 -20.20 -6.01
CA GLU A 3 0.83 -19.38 -4.96
C GLU A 3 1.91 -18.47 -4.35
N SER A 4 2.59 -17.68 -5.19
CA SER A 4 3.56 -16.70 -4.72
C SER A 4 2.79 -15.75 -3.80
N ASN A 5 3.01 -15.94 -2.50
CA ASN A 5 2.27 -15.28 -1.42
C ASN A 5 2.08 -13.79 -1.75
N PHE A 6 0.82 -13.41 -1.98
CA PHE A 6 0.46 -12.02 -2.23
C PHE A 6 0.65 -11.25 -0.92
N SER A 7 1.87 -10.78 -0.69
CA SER A 7 2.25 -10.11 0.55
C SER A 7 1.97 -8.62 0.48
N VAL A 8 1.74 -8.04 1.64
CA VAL A 8 1.57 -6.59 1.80
C VAL A 8 2.79 -5.84 1.25
N GLN A 9 3.99 -6.38 1.43
CA GLN A 9 5.23 -5.79 0.92
C GLN A 9 5.27 -5.77 -0.60
N LYS A 10 4.82 -6.86 -1.26
CA LYS A 10 4.75 -6.91 -2.71
C LYS A 10 3.75 -5.90 -3.26
N MET A 11 2.61 -5.73 -2.59
CA MET A 11 1.64 -4.67 -2.92
C MET A 11 2.23 -3.27 -2.78
N ALA A 12 2.94 -2.99 -1.68
CA ALA A 12 3.59 -1.69 -1.47
C ALA A 12 4.64 -1.39 -2.55
N ASN A 13 5.43 -2.39 -2.95
CA ASN A 13 6.40 -2.25 -4.03
C ASN A 13 5.74 -1.95 -5.38
N HIS A 14 4.63 -2.63 -5.70
CA HIS A 14 3.90 -2.33 -6.95
C HIS A 14 3.31 -0.92 -6.95
N ILE A 15 2.80 -0.42 -5.83
CA ILE A 15 2.34 0.97 -5.71
C ILE A 15 3.50 1.94 -5.97
N LEU A 16 4.69 1.64 -5.44
CA LEU A 16 5.90 2.44 -5.69
C LEU A 16 6.32 2.41 -7.17
N GLU A 17 6.34 1.23 -7.79
CA GLU A 17 6.64 1.08 -9.22
C GLU A 17 5.69 1.93 -10.07
N ILE A 18 4.38 1.83 -9.83
CA ILE A 18 3.37 2.64 -10.52
C ILE A 18 3.64 4.14 -10.31
N SER A 19 3.97 4.59 -9.08
CA SER A 19 4.25 6.00 -8.81
C SER A 19 5.47 6.52 -9.59
N ASN A 20 6.50 5.69 -9.75
CA ASN A 20 7.70 6.04 -10.52
C ASN A 20 7.39 6.09 -12.03
N ASP A 21 6.62 5.14 -12.53
CA ASP A 21 6.23 5.08 -13.95
C ASP A 21 5.42 6.31 -14.37
N ILE A 22 4.50 6.77 -13.51
CA ILE A 22 3.74 8.00 -13.75
C ILE A 22 4.48 9.28 -13.34
N LYS A 23 5.72 9.15 -12.82
CA LYS A 23 6.57 10.25 -12.34
C LYS A 23 5.88 11.12 -11.28
N SER A 24 5.14 10.50 -10.37
CA SER A 24 4.49 11.18 -9.26
C SER A 24 5.44 11.24 -8.07
N GLU A 25 5.80 12.45 -7.63
CA GLU A 25 6.65 12.66 -6.45
C GLU A 25 5.90 12.40 -5.14
N SER A 26 4.57 12.63 -5.14
CA SER A 26 3.68 12.33 -4.02
C SER A 26 2.23 12.18 -4.48
N PHE A 27 1.45 11.40 -3.73
CA PHE A 27 0.03 11.18 -4.00
C PHE A 27 -0.78 11.01 -2.70
N ASP A 28 -2.08 11.20 -2.81
CA ASP A 28 -3.03 10.81 -1.77
C ASP A 28 -3.35 9.32 -1.93
N TYR A 29 -3.29 8.56 -0.83
CA TYR A 29 -3.50 7.12 -0.86
C TYR A 29 -4.78 6.71 -0.13
N MET A 30 -5.64 5.94 -0.80
CA MET A 30 -6.83 5.34 -0.22
C MET A 30 -6.76 3.82 -0.34
N GLY A 31 -7.01 3.12 0.75
CA GLY A 31 -6.96 1.66 0.75
C GLY A 31 -7.85 1.05 1.82
N PHE A 32 -8.34 -0.16 1.53
CA PHE A 32 -9.15 -0.97 2.43
C PHE A 32 -8.49 -2.33 2.67
N SER A 33 -8.67 -2.93 3.85
CA SER A 33 -8.15 -4.26 4.20
C SER A 33 -6.64 -4.39 3.90
N MET A 34 -6.21 -5.35 3.06
CA MET A 34 -4.81 -5.51 2.65
C MET A 34 -4.25 -4.28 1.92
N GLY A 35 -5.08 -3.56 1.15
CA GLY A 35 -4.69 -2.30 0.52
C GLY A 35 -4.37 -1.22 1.55
N ALA A 36 -5.18 -1.11 2.61
CA ALA A 36 -4.90 -0.20 3.72
C ALA A 36 -3.53 -0.50 4.35
N ARG A 37 -3.25 -1.78 4.57
CA ARG A 37 -1.97 -2.23 5.14
C ARG A 37 -0.79 -1.98 4.19
N ALA A 38 -0.98 -2.13 2.88
CA ALA A 38 0.04 -1.80 1.89
C ALA A 38 0.36 -0.29 1.88
N GLY A 39 -0.66 0.57 2.02
CA GLY A 39 -0.48 2.00 2.22
C GLY A 39 0.35 2.35 3.45
N PHE A 40 0.08 1.70 4.59
CA PHE A 40 0.89 1.87 5.80
C PHE A 40 2.34 1.41 5.60
N GLU A 41 2.54 0.23 5.00
CA GLU A 41 3.88 -0.29 4.71
C GLU A 41 4.66 0.68 3.82
N LEU A 42 4.02 1.22 2.78
CA LEU A 42 4.63 2.21 1.89
C LEU A 42 4.98 3.51 2.63
N ALA A 43 4.10 3.99 3.52
CA ALA A 43 4.35 5.19 4.32
C ALA A 43 5.56 5.03 5.26
N LEU A 44 5.78 3.82 5.81
CA LEU A 44 6.92 3.51 6.66
C LEU A 44 8.24 3.53 5.89
N VAL A 45 8.26 2.97 4.67
CA VAL A 45 9.47 2.85 3.84
C VAL A 45 9.78 4.17 3.11
N LYS A 46 8.76 4.96 2.77
CA LYS A 46 8.86 6.19 1.97
C LYS A 46 7.94 7.30 2.48
N LYS A 47 8.32 7.91 3.60
CA LYS A 47 7.55 8.99 4.27
C LYS A 47 7.15 10.18 3.39
N THR A 48 7.84 10.44 2.27
CA THR A 48 7.60 11.59 1.39
C THR A 48 6.63 11.31 0.23
N LEU A 49 6.32 10.04 -0.04
CA LEU A 49 5.50 9.64 -1.20
C LEU A 49 3.99 9.74 -0.94
N ILE A 50 3.56 9.55 0.31
CA ILE A 50 2.16 9.69 0.70
C ILE A 50 1.95 11.07 1.31
N LYS A 51 1.17 11.91 0.62
CA LYS A 51 0.86 13.29 1.05
C LYS A 51 -0.26 13.30 2.09
N SER A 52 -1.32 12.55 1.83
CA SER A 52 -2.42 12.27 2.75
C SER A 52 -2.85 10.82 2.57
N SER A 53 -3.40 10.21 3.62
CA SER A 53 -3.89 8.84 3.54
C SER A 53 -5.21 8.66 4.27
N HIS A 54 -6.14 7.98 3.61
CA HIS A 54 -7.38 7.47 4.23
C HIS A 54 -7.33 5.96 4.20
N LEU A 55 -7.02 5.35 5.35
CA LEU A 55 -6.74 3.93 5.46
C LEU A 55 -7.67 3.28 6.47
N GLU A 56 -8.48 2.34 5.99
CA GLU A 56 -9.40 1.56 6.81
C GLU A 56 -9.00 0.09 6.76
N CYS A 57 -8.35 -0.37 7.83
CA CYS A 57 -8.07 -1.78 8.02
C CYS A 57 -9.18 -2.38 8.88
N ILE A 58 -10.21 -2.93 8.25
CA ILE A 58 -11.17 -3.79 8.96
C ILE A 58 -10.41 -5.08 9.29
N LEU A 59 -9.97 -5.23 10.54
CA LEU A 59 -9.63 -6.54 11.06
C LEU A 59 -10.94 -7.32 11.09
N GLU A 60 -11.16 -8.18 10.10
CA GLU A 60 -12.07 -9.30 10.30
C GLU A 60 -11.44 -10.22 11.35
N LEU A 61 -11.65 -9.87 12.62
CA LEU A 61 -11.56 -10.77 13.76
C LEU A 61 -12.69 -11.78 13.60
N HIS A 62 -12.47 -12.79 12.76
CA HIS A 62 -13.19 -14.05 12.88
C HIS A 62 -12.67 -14.74 14.15
N ILE A 63 -13.33 -14.45 15.27
CA ILE A 63 -13.30 -15.24 16.51
C ILE A 63 -14.13 -16.51 16.28
#